data_AF-A0A7W0IQZ9-F1
#
_entry.id   AF-A0A7W0IQZ9-F1
#
_cell.length_a   1.000
_cell.length_b   1.000
_cell.length_c   1.000
_cell.angle_alpha   90.00
_cell.angle_beta   90.00
_cell.angle_gamma   90.00
#
_symmetry.space_group_name_H-M   'P 1'
#
loop_
_entity.id
_entity.type
_entity.pdbx_description
1 polymer ?
#
loop_
_entity_poly.entity_id
_entity_poly.type
_entity_poly.pdbx_seq_one_letter_code
_entity_poly.pdbx_strand_id
1 'polypeptide(L)'
;MTFLPTTAEEIKALDWQQADIILISGDTYIDSPFIGIALIGRILAHAGFKVAIIAQPDTDSDRDITRLGEPRLFWGVSGGSVDSMVANYTASYKHRNSDDFTPGGHNTRRPDRAVIAYTNLIRRFFKNTKPVVLGGIETSLRRIAHYDAWSNRVRKSILFDAKADILVYGMAEKTIVTLAERLNQGLDFRNIPGLCHAAANPPEHPFIELPDFNSVATDPDALIAMFHAFYQNNDPITAQSLVQRHDNRYLIQNPPSALLSREELDHIHDLPFTRSVHPYYQSQGKVLAQDTIQFALTTHRGCYGECNFCAIAVHQGRTVISRSPDSILREAQRLTKHPDFKGIILDVGGPTANMYGFECPKKIVKGVCQHQRCLTPKICPTLKINHQTQLKLLRSLRALPGVKRVFVASGVRYDLILADRAKGLSYLKKLVAHQVSGQMKVAPEHSQDQVLALMGKPGINPLLEFKHLFE
;
A
#
# COMPACT_ATOMS: atom_id res chain seq x y z
N MET A 1 9.20 10.37 -21.39
CA MET A 1 8.07 9.90 -20.57
C MET A 1 7.37 11.15 -20.05
N THR A 2 6.03 11.23 -20.18
CA THR A 2 5.25 12.41 -19.79
C THR A 2 4.56 12.15 -18.46
N PHE A 3 4.55 13.14 -17.58
CA PHE A 3 3.81 13.10 -16.32
C PHE A 3 2.29 13.10 -16.55
N LEU A 4 1.52 12.65 -15.54
CA LEU A 4 0.09 12.96 -15.49
C LEU A 4 -0.10 14.46 -15.15
N PRO A 5 -1.06 15.15 -15.76
CA PRO A 5 -1.24 16.59 -15.55
C PRO A 5 -1.59 16.91 -14.10
N THR A 6 -1.06 18.03 -13.60
CA THR A 6 -1.38 18.59 -12.28
C THR A 6 -1.76 20.07 -12.32
N THR A 7 -1.66 20.70 -13.50
CA THR A 7 -1.99 22.12 -13.75
C THR A 7 -3.04 22.27 -14.85
N ALA A 8 -3.76 23.41 -14.84
CA ALA A 8 -4.76 23.72 -15.87
C ALA A 8 -4.11 23.88 -17.26
N GLU A 9 -2.89 24.43 -17.29
CA GLU A 9 -2.10 24.62 -18.49
C GLU A 9 -1.76 23.28 -19.16
N GLU A 10 -1.41 22.26 -18.37
CA GLU A 10 -1.15 20.91 -18.88
C GLU A 10 -2.42 20.24 -19.41
N ILE A 11 -3.55 20.41 -18.71
CA ILE A 11 -4.87 19.92 -19.18
C ILE A 11 -5.21 20.56 -20.54
N LYS A 12 -5.01 21.87 -20.68
CA LYS A 12 -5.22 22.59 -21.93
C LYS A 12 -4.24 22.15 -23.04
N ALA A 13 -2.98 21.93 -22.70
CA ALA A 13 -1.96 21.46 -23.65
C ALA A 13 -2.24 20.04 -24.18
N LEU A 14 -2.97 19.23 -23.41
CA LEU A 14 -3.45 17.91 -23.83
C LEU A 14 -4.79 17.96 -24.61
N ASP A 15 -5.34 19.15 -24.85
CA ASP A 15 -6.66 19.37 -25.47
C ASP A 15 -7.79 18.65 -24.69
N TRP A 16 -7.67 18.60 -23.37
CA TRP A 16 -8.69 18.04 -22.50
C TRP A 16 -9.66 19.14 -22.06
N GLN A 17 -10.93 18.96 -22.40
CA GLN A 17 -12.01 19.80 -21.84
C GLN A 17 -12.20 19.53 -20.34
N GLN A 18 -11.99 18.28 -19.91
CA GLN A 18 -12.18 17.81 -18.54
C GLN A 18 -11.35 16.54 -18.31
N ALA A 19 -10.82 16.35 -17.10
CA ALA A 19 -10.29 15.06 -16.67
C ALA A 19 -11.44 14.09 -16.36
N ASP A 20 -11.27 12.80 -16.67
CA ASP A 20 -12.21 11.77 -16.26
C ASP A 20 -12.15 11.55 -14.75
N ILE A 21 -10.92 11.55 -14.22
CA ILE A 21 -10.62 11.21 -12.83
C ILE A 21 -9.58 12.20 -12.32
N ILE A 22 -9.84 12.79 -11.15
CA ILE A 22 -8.86 13.60 -10.43
C ILE A 22 -8.49 12.88 -9.14
N LEU A 23 -7.20 12.59 -8.97
CA LEU A 23 -6.65 11.91 -7.81
C LEU A 23 -6.02 12.92 -6.84
N ILE A 24 -6.48 12.90 -5.59
CA ILE A 24 -5.98 13.72 -4.49
C ILE A 24 -5.06 12.89 -3.60
N SER A 25 -3.88 13.43 -3.30
CA SER A 25 -2.84 12.74 -2.53
C SER A 25 -2.38 13.54 -1.31
N GLY A 26 -2.18 12.87 -0.17
CA GLY A 26 -1.48 13.41 0.99
C GLY A 26 0.04 13.48 0.86
N ASP A 27 0.61 12.78 -0.13
CA ASP A 27 2.01 12.94 -0.55
C ASP A 27 2.09 13.88 -1.75
N THR A 28 3.22 14.56 -1.95
CA THR A 28 3.53 15.22 -3.22
C THR A 28 3.54 14.25 -4.41
N TYR A 29 3.35 14.76 -5.63
CA TYR A 29 3.34 13.90 -6.82
C TYR A 29 4.77 13.52 -7.24
N ILE A 30 5.19 12.33 -6.79
CA ILE A 30 6.36 11.61 -7.32
C ILE A 30 5.84 10.50 -8.24
N ASP A 31 6.17 10.59 -9.52
CA ASP A 31 5.69 9.62 -10.51
C ASP A 31 6.54 8.35 -10.48
N SER A 32 6.23 7.47 -9.53
CA SER A 32 7.01 6.28 -9.22
C SER A 32 6.09 5.09 -8.91
N PRO A 33 6.50 3.84 -9.26
CA PRO A 33 5.74 2.64 -8.88
C PRO A 33 5.70 2.39 -7.36
N PHE A 34 6.46 3.17 -6.57
CA PHE A 34 6.42 3.15 -5.10
C PHE A 34 5.33 4.04 -4.50
N ILE A 35 4.74 4.94 -5.29
CA ILE A 35 3.68 5.84 -4.82
C ILE A 35 2.34 5.32 -5.30
N GLY A 36 1.47 4.95 -4.36
CA GLY A 36 0.18 4.32 -4.67
C GLY A 36 -0.69 5.16 -5.63
N ILE A 37 -0.81 6.47 -5.40
CA ILE A 37 -1.59 7.36 -6.27
C ILE A 37 -0.99 7.48 -7.67
N ALA A 38 0.34 7.56 -7.80
CA ALA A 38 0.98 7.59 -9.11
C ALA A 38 0.76 6.27 -9.87
N LEU A 39 0.92 5.14 -9.18
CA LEU A 39 0.68 3.82 -9.75
C LEU A 39 -0.76 3.65 -10.23
N ILE A 40 -1.74 4.00 -9.40
CA ILE A 40 -3.17 3.94 -9.76
C ILE A 40 -3.48 4.90 -10.91
N GLY A 41 -2.92 6.12 -10.90
CA GLY A 41 -3.09 7.06 -12.00
C GLY A 41 -2.54 6.54 -13.33
N ARG A 42 -1.36 5.91 -13.31
CA ARG A 42 -0.78 5.29 -14.52
C ARG A 42 -1.60 4.11 -15.04
N ILE A 43 -2.15 3.30 -14.14
CA ILE A 43 -3.02 2.18 -14.51
C ILE A 43 -4.32 2.67 -15.17
N LEU A 44 -4.97 3.66 -14.56
CA LEU A 44 -6.19 4.26 -15.11
C LEU A 44 -5.92 4.96 -16.46
N ALA A 45 -4.81 5.68 -16.58
CA ALA A 45 -4.40 6.29 -17.84
C ALA A 45 -4.12 5.24 -18.93
N HIS A 46 -3.47 4.13 -18.56
CA HIS A 46 -3.24 3.01 -19.46
C HIS A 46 -4.55 2.32 -19.91
N ALA A 47 -5.56 2.29 -19.04
CA ALA A 47 -6.92 1.84 -19.38
C ALA A 47 -7.71 2.84 -20.25
N GLY A 48 -7.10 3.97 -20.65
CA GLY A 48 -7.69 4.95 -21.57
C GLY A 48 -8.38 6.13 -20.91
N PHE A 49 -8.33 6.27 -19.58
CA PHE A 49 -8.94 7.39 -18.88
C PHE A 49 -8.04 8.63 -18.84
N LYS A 50 -8.66 9.82 -18.89
CA LYS A 50 -7.99 11.11 -18.68
C LYS A 50 -7.79 11.33 -17.18
N VAL A 51 -6.59 11.09 -16.67
CA VAL A 51 -6.30 11.16 -15.23
C VAL A 51 -5.43 12.37 -14.92
N ALA A 52 -5.81 13.12 -13.89
CA ALA A 52 -5.02 14.21 -13.35
C ALA A 52 -4.78 14.05 -11.84
N ILE A 53 -3.77 14.72 -11.30
CA ILE A 53 -3.39 14.60 -9.88
C ILE A 53 -3.36 15.98 -9.23
N ILE A 54 -3.90 16.10 -8.02
CA ILE A 54 -3.68 17.24 -7.11
C ILE A 54 -3.03 16.68 -5.84
N ALA A 55 -1.80 17.07 -5.57
CA ALA A 55 -1.05 16.60 -4.42
C ALA A 55 -0.97 17.69 -3.36
N GLN A 56 -1.27 17.32 -2.11
CA GLN A 56 -1.23 18.18 -0.93
C GLN A 56 -1.96 19.52 -1.13
N PRO A 57 -3.24 19.51 -1.55
CA PRO A 57 -3.98 20.75 -1.72
C PRO A 57 -4.06 21.52 -0.40
N ASP A 58 -3.90 22.83 -0.46
CA ASP A 58 -4.20 23.72 0.65
C ASP A 58 -5.66 23.52 1.13
N THR A 59 -5.83 23.24 2.42
CA THR A 59 -7.14 22.98 3.02
C THR A 59 -7.89 24.26 3.41
N ASP A 60 -7.20 25.40 3.44
CA ASP A 60 -7.77 26.67 3.88
C ASP A 60 -8.29 27.52 2.71
N SER A 61 -7.94 27.17 1.48
CA SER A 61 -8.36 27.88 0.26
C SER A 61 -8.96 26.95 -0.80
N ASP A 62 -9.57 27.55 -1.83
CA ASP A 62 -10.10 26.83 -3.00
C ASP A 62 -9.03 26.59 -4.08
N ARG A 63 -7.98 27.42 -4.09
CA ARG A 63 -6.98 27.52 -5.17
C ARG A 63 -6.50 26.18 -5.70
N ASP A 64 -6.12 25.26 -4.82
CA ASP A 64 -5.49 24.01 -5.25
C ASP A 64 -6.53 22.96 -5.62
N ILE A 65 -7.64 22.86 -4.89
CA ILE A 65 -8.67 21.84 -5.14
C ILE A 65 -9.51 22.16 -6.38
N THR A 66 -9.67 23.43 -6.74
CA THR A 66 -10.44 23.86 -7.93
C THR A 66 -9.58 23.99 -9.19
N ARG A 67 -8.25 23.93 -9.06
CA ARG A 67 -7.29 24.21 -10.16
C ARG A 67 -7.54 23.42 -11.45
N LEU A 68 -8.06 22.21 -11.34
CA LEU A 68 -8.29 21.31 -12.48
C LEU A 68 -9.77 21.18 -12.87
N GLY A 69 -10.64 21.97 -12.24
CA GLY A 69 -12.09 21.80 -12.35
C GLY A 69 -12.60 20.54 -11.65
N GLU A 70 -13.81 20.12 -12.00
CA GLU A 70 -14.43 18.89 -11.52
C GLU A 70 -14.09 17.71 -12.45
N PRO A 71 -13.88 16.46 -11.96
CA PRO A 71 -13.73 15.30 -12.83
C PRO A 71 -15.07 14.90 -13.47
N ARG A 72 -15.02 14.13 -14.56
CA ARG A 72 -16.23 13.59 -15.20
C ARG A 72 -16.83 12.39 -14.45
N LEU A 73 -15.97 11.49 -13.98
CA LEU A 73 -16.35 10.21 -13.36
C LEU A 73 -16.32 10.27 -11.84
N PHE A 74 -15.16 10.52 -11.22
CA PHE A 74 -15.03 10.55 -9.76
C PHE A 74 -13.77 11.27 -9.27
N TRP A 75 -13.82 11.69 -8.01
CA TRP A 75 -12.65 12.12 -7.24
C TRP A 75 -12.03 10.92 -6.52
N GLY A 76 -10.75 10.62 -6.74
CA GLY A 76 -10.03 9.63 -5.95
C GLY A 76 -9.26 10.29 -4.82
N VAL A 77 -9.39 9.84 -3.56
CA VAL A 77 -8.74 10.50 -2.41
C VAL A 77 -7.92 9.50 -1.60
N SER A 78 -6.65 9.85 -1.35
CA SER A 78 -5.75 9.07 -0.49
C SER A 78 -4.94 9.94 0.46
N GLY A 79 -4.69 9.41 1.67
CA GLY A 79 -3.80 10.03 2.67
C GLY A 79 -2.31 9.96 2.32
N GLY A 80 -1.95 9.27 1.23
CA GLY A 80 -0.57 9.06 0.78
C GLY A 80 -0.09 7.63 1.03
N SER A 81 1.23 7.45 0.91
CA SER A 81 1.96 6.19 1.11
C SER A 81 2.01 5.77 2.57
N VAL A 82 1.83 6.74 3.49
CA VAL A 82 1.77 6.56 4.93
C VAL A 82 0.45 7.13 5.45
N ASP A 83 -0.07 6.54 6.54
CA ASP A 83 -1.20 7.10 7.26
C ASP A 83 -0.90 8.54 7.72
N SER A 84 -1.85 9.46 7.53
CA SER A 84 -1.64 10.88 7.84
C SER A 84 -1.29 11.15 9.31
N MET A 85 -1.85 10.40 10.25
CA MET A 85 -1.50 10.56 11.67
C MET A 85 -0.08 10.04 11.95
N VAL A 86 0.34 8.96 11.30
CA VAL A 86 1.72 8.43 11.42
C VAL A 86 2.74 9.37 10.77
N ALA A 87 2.36 10.02 9.67
CA ALA A 87 3.18 11.04 9.01
C ALA A 87 3.30 12.30 9.87
N ASN A 88 2.24 12.68 10.59
CA ASN A 88 2.21 13.92 11.37
C ASN A 88 2.75 13.77 12.80
N TYR A 89 2.72 12.57 13.37
CA TYR A 89 3.11 12.34 14.76
C TYR A 89 4.07 11.16 14.94
N THR A 90 4.84 11.24 16.00
CA THR A 90 5.64 10.11 16.52
C THR A 90 4.75 9.14 17.30
N ALA A 91 5.25 7.93 17.58
CA ALA A 91 4.55 6.94 18.40
C ALA A 91 4.26 7.42 19.84
N SER A 92 4.96 8.47 20.31
CA SER A 92 4.71 9.12 21.60
C SER A 92 3.84 10.37 21.47
N TYR A 93 3.03 10.47 20.42
CA TYR A 93 2.07 11.56 20.17
C TYR A 93 2.69 12.96 19.99
N LYS A 94 4.00 13.07 19.75
CA LYS A 94 4.66 14.35 19.43
C LYS A 94 4.55 14.67 17.94
N HIS A 95 4.21 15.91 17.61
CA HIS A 95 4.19 16.40 16.23
C HIS A 95 5.57 16.30 15.58
N ARG A 96 5.62 15.87 14.32
CA ARG A 96 6.82 15.82 13.50
C ARG A 96 6.94 17.13 12.74
N ASN A 97 8.10 17.79 12.84
CA ASN A 97 8.35 19.03 12.10
C ASN A 97 8.73 18.80 10.63
N SER A 98 8.98 17.54 10.25
CA SER A 98 9.43 17.14 8.91
C SER A 98 8.55 16.06 8.30
N ASP A 99 8.26 16.18 7.00
CA ASP A 99 7.59 15.17 6.17
C ASP A 99 8.40 14.96 4.88
N ASP A 100 8.92 13.74 4.70
CA ASP A 100 9.77 13.38 3.56
C ASP A 100 9.04 13.49 2.21
N PHE A 101 7.71 13.42 2.22
CA PHE A 101 6.86 13.50 1.03
C PHE A 101 6.35 14.91 0.73
N THR A 102 6.75 15.92 1.51
CA THR A 102 6.36 17.32 1.28
C THR A 102 7.51 18.09 0.63
N PRO A 103 7.26 18.94 -0.40
CA PRO A 103 8.30 19.80 -0.96
C PRO A 103 8.88 20.74 0.11
N GLY A 104 10.21 20.79 0.20
CA GLY A 104 10.91 21.52 1.26
C GLY A 104 11.02 20.76 2.59
N GLY A 105 10.37 19.60 2.71
CA GLY A 105 10.46 18.72 3.87
C GLY A 105 9.72 19.21 5.12
N HIS A 106 9.03 20.36 5.07
CA HIS A 106 8.28 20.90 6.21
C HIS A 106 6.93 20.22 6.34
N ASN A 107 6.62 19.67 7.53
CA ASN A 107 5.34 19.02 7.76
C ASN A 107 4.23 20.03 8.05
N THR A 108 3.73 20.67 7.01
CA THR A 108 2.70 21.73 7.11
C THR A 108 1.57 21.58 6.09
N ARG A 109 1.63 20.55 5.23
CA ARG A 109 0.70 20.41 4.09
C ARG A 109 -0.20 19.19 4.14
N ARG A 110 0.20 18.13 4.84
CA ARG A 110 -0.64 16.93 5.03
C ARG A 110 -1.49 17.12 6.29
N PRO A 111 -2.80 17.31 6.18
CA PRO A 111 -3.64 17.47 7.35
C PRO A 111 -3.84 16.14 8.08
N ASP A 112 -4.15 16.22 9.38
CA ASP A 112 -4.58 15.07 10.15
C ASP A 112 -5.85 14.46 9.55
N ARG A 113 -5.87 13.13 9.45
CA ARG A 113 -6.97 12.38 8.81
C ARG A 113 -7.23 12.89 7.40
N ALA A 114 -6.17 12.95 6.60
CA ALA A 114 -6.13 13.62 5.30
C ALA A 114 -7.28 13.23 4.38
N VAL A 115 -7.68 11.97 4.38
CA VAL A 115 -8.82 11.48 3.60
C VAL A 115 -10.14 12.21 3.94
N ILE A 116 -10.40 12.45 5.23
CA ILE A 116 -11.58 13.19 5.70
C ILE A 116 -11.44 14.67 5.32
N ALA A 117 -10.27 15.26 5.57
CA ALA A 117 -10.01 16.67 5.27
C ALA A 117 -10.22 16.98 3.79
N TYR A 118 -9.63 16.19 2.89
CA TYR A 118 -9.76 16.38 1.45
C TYR A 118 -11.16 16.09 0.92
N THR A 119 -11.86 15.10 1.47
CA THR A 119 -13.26 14.85 1.09
C THR A 119 -14.16 16.04 1.46
N ASN A 120 -13.96 16.60 2.65
CA ASN A 120 -14.67 17.80 3.08
C ASN A 120 -14.30 19.01 2.20
N LEU A 121 -13.03 19.14 1.82
CA LEU A 121 -12.54 20.20 0.93
C LEU A 121 -13.24 20.15 -0.44
N ILE A 122 -13.31 18.96 -1.05
CA ILE A 122 -14.04 18.75 -2.32
C ILE A 122 -15.50 19.19 -2.16
N ARG A 123 -16.21 18.69 -1.14
CA ARG A 123 -17.65 19.01 -0.93
C ARG A 123 -17.89 20.47 -0.52
N ARG A 124 -16.87 21.15 0.02
CA ARG A 124 -16.93 22.57 0.33
C ARG A 124 -17.02 23.40 -0.95
N PHE A 125 -16.21 23.08 -1.96
CA PHE A 125 -16.07 23.89 -3.18
C PHE A 125 -16.85 23.35 -4.39
N PHE A 126 -17.19 22.07 -4.41
CA PHE A 126 -18.03 21.44 -5.44
C PHE A 126 -19.34 20.93 -4.82
N LYS A 127 -20.47 21.54 -5.21
CA LYS A 127 -21.82 21.16 -4.75
C LYS A 127 -22.43 20.13 -5.67
N ASN A 128 -23.17 19.16 -5.12
CA ASN A 128 -23.72 18.02 -5.88
C ASN A 128 -22.66 17.33 -6.75
N THR A 129 -21.45 17.23 -6.20
CA THR A 129 -20.27 16.81 -6.94
C THR A 129 -20.28 15.33 -7.32
N LYS A 130 -19.41 14.95 -8.26
CA LYS A 130 -19.14 13.54 -8.60
C LYS A 130 -18.77 12.69 -7.38
N PRO A 131 -18.99 11.36 -7.46
CA PRO A 131 -18.64 10.45 -6.37
C PRO A 131 -17.21 10.64 -5.86
N VAL A 132 -17.04 10.57 -4.54
CA VAL A 132 -15.74 10.54 -3.90
C VAL A 132 -15.38 9.09 -3.56
N VAL A 133 -14.26 8.63 -4.11
CA VAL A 133 -13.72 7.28 -3.97
C VAL A 133 -12.48 7.33 -3.07
N LEU A 134 -12.56 6.72 -1.89
CA LEU A 134 -11.45 6.66 -0.95
C LEU A 134 -10.52 5.49 -1.27
N GLY A 135 -9.20 5.67 -1.10
CA GLY A 135 -8.22 4.60 -1.26
C GLY A 135 -6.89 4.80 -0.54
N GLY A 136 -6.04 3.78 -0.58
CA GLY A 136 -4.74 3.77 0.09
C GLY A 136 -4.78 3.21 1.50
N ILE A 137 -3.64 3.27 2.20
CA ILE A 137 -3.44 2.54 3.46
C ILE A 137 -4.31 3.07 4.60
N GLU A 138 -4.43 4.40 4.74
CA GLU A 138 -5.27 5.05 5.75
C GLU A 138 -6.74 4.60 5.62
N THR A 139 -7.24 4.60 4.39
CA THR A 139 -8.61 4.17 4.08
C THR A 139 -8.79 2.69 4.31
N SER A 140 -7.87 1.88 3.80
CA SER A 140 -7.96 0.42 3.88
C SER A 140 -8.06 -0.02 5.33
N LEU A 141 -7.20 0.46 6.22
CA LEU A 141 -7.19 0.01 7.62
C LEU A 141 -8.40 0.50 8.44
N ARG A 142 -9.11 1.53 7.96
CA ARG A 142 -10.26 2.15 8.64
C ARG A 142 -11.60 1.86 7.96
N ARG A 143 -11.67 0.80 7.15
CA ARG A 143 -12.85 0.48 6.31
C ARG A 143 -14.06 -0.03 7.09
N ILE A 144 -13.88 -0.54 8.30
CA ILE A 144 -14.95 -0.89 9.26
C ILE A 144 -14.84 0.00 10.51
N ALA A 145 -15.76 -0.15 11.47
CA ALA A 145 -15.58 0.45 12.79
C ALA A 145 -14.22 0.01 13.39
N HIS A 146 -13.51 0.94 14.02
CA HIS A 146 -12.17 0.70 14.52
C HIS A 146 -11.86 1.55 15.75
N TYR A 147 -11.02 1.03 16.64
CA TYR A 147 -10.46 1.81 17.73
C TYR A 147 -9.41 2.79 17.20
N ASP A 148 -9.64 4.08 17.42
CA ASP A 148 -8.72 5.15 17.06
C ASP A 148 -7.90 5.58 18.27
N ALA A 149 -6.67 5.08 18.37
CA ALA A 149 -5.77 5.38 19.49
C ALA A 149 -5.44 6.88 19.63
N TRP A 150 -5.60 7.67 18.55
CA TRP A 150 -5.36 9.11 18.57
C TRP A 150 -6.46 9.90 19.27
N SER A 151 -7.71 9.49 19.14
CA SER A 151 -8.86 10.12 19.84
C SER A 151 -9.40 9.29 20.99
N ASN A 152 -8.73 8.18 21.32
CA ASN A 152 -9.09 7.23 22.37
C ASN A 152 -10.58 6.84 22.37
N ARG A 153 -11.10 6.50 21.18
CA ARG A 153 -12.50 6.09 21.00
C ARG A 153 -12.65 5.20 19.79
N VAL A 154 -13.75 4.45 19.74
CA VAL A 154 -14.15 3.74 18.54
C VAL A 154 -14.77 4.72 17.55
N ARG A 155 -14.29 4.68 16.31
CA ARG A 155 -14.81 5.47 15.19
C ARG A 155 -15.59 4.58 14.23
N LYS A 156 -16.48 5.21 13.47
CA LYS A 156 -17.19 4.57 12.36
C LYS A 156 -16.20 4.19 11.25
N SER A 157 -16.70 3.47 10.25
CA SER A 157 -15.96 3.33 9.00
C SER A 157 -15.62 4.71 8.44
N ILE A 158 -14.40 4.86 7.92
CA ILE A 158 -13.96 6.12 7.31
C ILE A 158 -14.86 6.55 6.14
N LEU A 159 -15.57 5.60 5.51
CA LEU A 159 -16.58 5.91 4.49
C LEU A 159 -17.66 6.86 5.03
N PHE A 160 -18.16 6.61 6.24
CA PHE A 160 -19.16 7.48 6.89
C PHE A 160 -18.55 8.73 7.47
N ASP A 161 -17.40 8.62 8.16
CA ASP A 161 -16.72 9.77 8.77
C ASP A 161 -16.32 10.83 7.72
N ALA A 162 -15.85 10.40 6.54
CA ALA A 162 -15.53 11.29 5.43
C ALA A 162 -16.76 11.70 4.62
N LYS A 163 -17.92 11.05 4.82
CA LYS A 163 -19.11 11.19 3.95
C LYS A 163 -18.76 10.92 2.48
N ALA A 164 -17.95 9.90 2.22
CA ALA A 164 -17.59 9.50 0.88
C ALA A 164 -18.63 8.51 0.30
N ASP A 165 -18.60 8.33 -1.01
CA ASP A 165 -19.59 7.50 -1.72
C ASP A 165 -19.10 6.06 -1.83
N ILE A 166 -17.80 5.88 -2.05
CA ILE A 166 -17.15 4.60 -2.32
C ILE A 166 -15.83 4.52 -1.56
N LEU A 167 -15.47 3.33 -1.11
CA LEU A 167 -14.16 3.01 -0.56
C LEU A 167 -13.58 1.82 -1.32
N VAL A 168 -12.36 1.93 -1.82
CA VAL A 168 -11.60 0.78 -2.35
C VAL A 168 -10.45 0.45 -1.41
N TYR A 169 -10.19 -0.84 -1.19
CA TYR A 169 -9.22 -1.28 -0.20
C TYR A 169 -8.24 -2.33 -0.72
N GLY A 170 -7.13 -2.44 0.00
CA GLY A 170 -6.01 -3.32 -0.34
C GLY A 170 -5.31 -2.91 -1.64
N MET A 171 -4.85 -3.92 -2.39
CA MET A 171 -4.27 -3.73 -3.73
C MET A 171 -5.40 -3.55 -4.75
N ALA A 172 -5.77 -2.30 -5.00
CA ALA A 172 -7.02 -1.94 -5.68
C ALA A 172 -6.88 -1.79 -7.21
N GLU A 173 -5.80 -2.24 -7.84
CA GLU A 173 -5.52 -2.02 -9.26
C GLU A 173 -6.65 -2.53 -10.18
N LYS A 174 -7.13 -3.76 -9.95
CA LYS A 174 -8.28 -4.30 -10.71
C LYS A 174 -9.56 -3.57 -10.37
N THR A 175 -9.81 -3.38 -9.07
CA THR A 175 -11.04 -2.78 -8.54
C THR A 175 -11.27 -1.38 -9.09
N ILE A 176 -10.24 -0.53 -9.14
CA ILE A 176 -10.39 0.87 -9.56
C ILE A 176 -10.61 1.00 -11.06
N VAL A 177 -10.00 0.15 -11.88
CA VAL A 177 -10.23 0.12 -13.33
C VAL A 177 -11.66 -0.32 -13.61
N THR A 178 -12.10 -1.43 -13.02
CA THR A 178 -13.49 -1.90 -13.16
C THR A 178 -14.49 -0.85 -12.65
N LEU A 179 -14.18 -0.13 -11.57
CA LEU A 179 -15.04 0.96 -11.10
C LEU A 179 -15.14 2.08 -12.13
N ALA A 180 -14.01 2.54 -12.68
CA ALA A 180 -14.00 3.58 -13.70
C ALA A 180 -14.78 3.17 -14.95
N GLU A 181 -14.61 1.93 -15.42
CA GLU A 181 -15.33 1.36 -16.56
C GLU A 181 -16.84 1.34 -16.32
N ARG A 182 -17.29 0.85 -15.16
CA ARG A 182 -18.72 0.77 -14.85
C ARG A 182 -19.35 2.14 -14.68
N LEU A 183 -18.68 3.07 -14.00
CA LEU A 183 -19.16 4.45 -13.91
C LEU A 183 -19.24 5.12 -15.28
N ASN A 184 -18.27 4.88 -16.16
CA ASN A 184 -18.27 5.40 -17.52
C ASN A 184 -19.43 4.86 -18.38
N GLN A 185 -19.86 3.62 -18.12
CA GLN A 185 -20.97 2.97 -18.81
C GLN A 185 -22.32 3.15 -18.12
N GLY A 186 -22.38 3.82 -16.96
CA GLY A 186 -23.60 3.95 -16.16
C GLY A 186 -24.08 2.63 -15.52
N LEU A 187 -23.16 1.66 -15.33
CA LEU A 187 -23.45 0.35 -14.74
C LEU A 187 -23.30 0.36 -13.22
N ASP A 188 -23.99 -0.58 -12.57
CA ASP A 188 -23.89 -0.76 -11.12
C ASP A 188 -22.48 -1.22 -10.71
N PHE A 189 -21.87 -0.51 -9.76
CA PHE A 189 -20.54 -0.80 -9.22
C PHE A 189 -20.58 -1.54 -7.87
N ARG A 190 -21.76 -1.69 -7.26
CA ARG A 190 -21.88 -2.11 -5.85
C ARG A 190 -21.38 -3.51 -5.55
N ASN A 191 -21.28 -4.40 -6.54
CA ASN A 191 -20.76 -5.76 -6.37
C ASN A 191 -19.29 -5.94 -6.80
N ILE A 192 -18.53 -4.87 -7.08
CA ILE A 192 -17.12 -4.99 -7.46
C ILE A 192 -16.29 -5.51 -6.26
N PRO A 193 -15.48 -6.56 -6.41
CA PRO A 193 -14.57 -7.03 -5.35
C PRO A 193 -13.56 -5.94 -4.91
N GLY A 194 -13.22 -5.90 -3.63
CA GLY A 194 -12.30 -4.92 -3.04
C GLY A 194 -12.92 -3.54 -2.81
N LEU A 195 -14.25 -3.43 -2.88
CA LEU A 195 -15.01 -2.19 -2.72
C LEU A 195 -15.92 -2.27 -1.50
N CYS A 196 -16.06 -1.15 -0.80
CA CYS A 196 -17.12 -0.91 0.18
C CYS A 196 -18.02 0.24 -0.26
N HIS A 197 -19.29 0.13 0.08
CA HIS A 197 -20.29 1.19 -0.11
C HIS A 197 -21.31 1.17 1.03
N ALA A 198 -22.06 2.26 1.17
CA ALA A 198 -23.13 2.35 2.15
C ALA A 198 -24.50 2.07 1.50
N ALA A 199 -25.33 1.25 2.13
CA ALA A 199 -26.66 0.87 1.66
C ALA A 199 -27.72 1.11 2.74
N ALA A 200 -28.99 1.22 2.35
CA ALA A 200 -30.11 1.32 3.29
C ALA A 200 -30.47 -0.06 3.88
N ASN A 201 -30.29 -1.12 3.10
CA ASN A 201 -30.58 -2.50 3.45
C ASN A 201 -29.32 -3.37 3.26
N PRO A 202 -29.20 -4.49 3.99
CA PRO A 202 -28.19 -5.51 3.69
C PRO A 202 -28.37 -6.09 2.29
N PRO A 203 -27.33 -6.72 1.72
CA PRO A 203 -27.43 -7.35 0.40
C PRO A 203 -28.23 -8.66 0.46
N GLU A 204 -28.78 -9.08 -0.67
CA GLU A 204 -29.57 -10.31 -0.76
C GLU A 204 -28.72 -11.60 -0.82
N HIS A 205 -27.44 -11.49 -1.17
CA HIS A 205 -26.51 -12.61 -1.23
C HIS A 205 -25.93 -12.94 0.17
N PRO A 206 -25.34 -14.12 0.40
CA PRO A 206 -24.71 -14.45 1.67
C PRO A 206 -23.67 -13.42 2.13
N PHE A 207 -23.64 -13.15 3.43
CA PHE A 207 -22.70 -12.24 4.08
C PHE A 207 -22.45 -12.66 5.54
N ILE A 208 -21.37 -12.13 6.12
CA ILE A 208 -21.09 -12.19 7.55
C ILE A 208 -21.50 -10.85 8.15
N GLU A 209 -22.46 -10.86 9.06
CA GLU A 209 -22.84 -9.69 9.83
C GLU A 209 -21.84 -9.45 10.96
N LEU A 210 -21.27 -8.25 11.00
CA LEU A 210 -20.41 -7.78 12.07
C LEU A 210 -21.26 -7.11 13.15
N PRO A 211 -20.85 -7.17 14.43
CA PRO A 211 -21.43 -6.34 15.48
C PRO A 211 -21.55 -4.88 15.04
N ASP A 212 -22.72 -4.28 15.27
CA ASP A 212 -23.01 -2.93 14.81
C ASP A 212 -22.17 -1.87 15.53
N PHE A 213 -22.09 -0.68 14.93
CA PHE A 213 -21.28 0.42 15.45
C PHE A 213 -21.62 0.77 16.91
N ASN A 214 -22.91 0.78 17.28
CA ASN A 214 -23.33 1.19 18.62
C ASN A 214 -22.87 0.16 19.65
N SER A 215 -22.97 -1.13 19.34
CA SER A 215 -22.44 -2.19 20.19
C SER A 215 -20.92 -2.08 20.36
N VAL A 216 -20.16 -2.03 19.26
CA VAL A 216 -18.68 -2.02 19.35
C VAL A 216 -18.13 -0.72 19.94
N ALA A 217 -18.90 0.37 19.94
CA ALA A 217 -18.49 1.63 20.55
C ALA A 217 -18.50 1.59 22.09
N THR A 218 -19.32 0.72 22.69
CA THR A 218 -19.50 0.65 24.15
C THR A 218 -19.07 -0.68 24.77
N ASP A 219 -18.95 -1.74 23.97
CA ASP A 219 -18.60 -3.08 24.42
C ASP A 219 -17.25 -3.55 23.81
N PRO A 220 -16.18 -3.66 24.62
CA PRO A 220 -14.89 -4.18 24.19
C PRO A 220 -14.95 -5.60 23.61
N ASP A 221 -15.82 -6.48 24.12
CA ASP A 221 -15.92 -7.85 23.62
C ASP A 221 -16.57 -7.89 22.24
N ALA A 222 -17.58 -7.05 22.01
CA ALA A 222 -18.15 -6.86 20.67
C ALA A 222 -17.11 -6.31 19.68
N LEU A 223 -16.27 -5.36 20.10
CA LEU A 223 -15.18 -4.82 19.27
C LEU A 223 -14.15 -5.90 18.92
N ILE A 224 -13.76 -6.73 19.89
CA ILE A 224 -12.81 -7.84 19.69
C ILE A 224 -13.42 -8.86 18.72
N ALA A 225 -14.67 -9.28 18.93
CA ALA A 225 -15.36 -10.23 18.07
C ALA A 225 -15.47 -9.70 16.62
N MET A 226 -15.87 -8.44 16.46
CA MET A 226 -15.92 -7.75 15.16
C MET A 226 -14.55 -7.74 14.47
N PHE A 227 -13.49 -7.35 15.19
CA PHE A 227 -12.16 -7.28 14.62
C PHE A 227 -11.63 -8.66 14.22
N HIS A 228 -11.89 -9.71 15.01
CA HIS A 228 -11.49 -11.07 14.66
C HIS A 228 -12.18 -11.57 13.39
N ALA A 229 -13.50 -11.39 13.29
CA ALA A 229 -14.27 -11.77 12.09
C ALA A 229 -13.74 -11.03 10.85
N PHE A 230 -13.51 -9.72 10.97
CA PHE A 230 -12.91 -8.92 9.92
C PHE A 230 -11.50 -9.39 9.53
N TYR A 231 -10.62 -9.60 10.52
CA TYR A 231 -9.22 -9.93 10.30
C TYR A 231 -9.05 -11.27 9.58
N GLN A 232 -9.89 -12.26 9.93
CA GLN A 232 -9.92 -13.58 9.30
C GLN A 232 -10.52 -13.56 7.88
N ASN A 233 -11.32 -12.54 7.53
CA ASN A 233 -12.02 -12.41 6.26
C ASN A 233 -11.29 -11.48 5.26
N ASN A 234 -9.97 -11.62 5.13
CA ASN A 234 -9.13 -10.81 4.23
C ASN A 234 -8.47 -11.60 3.10
N ASP A 235 -8.74 -12.90 2.99
CA ASP A 235 -8.21 -13.74 1.92
C ASP A 235 -9.13 -13.69 0.69
N PRO A 236 -8.63 -13.33 -0.52
CA PRO A 236 -9.48 -13.23 -1.72
C PRO A 236 -10.17 -14.53 -2.15
N ILE A 237 -9.71 -15.71 -1.69
CA ILE A 237 -10.28 -17.01 -2.07
C ILE A 237 -11.39 -17.40 -1.11
N THR A 238 -11.22 -17.16 0.19
CA THR A 238 -12.16 -17.64 1.22
C THR A 238 -13.08 -16.56 1.80
N ALA A 239 -12.81 -15.28 1.55
CA ALA A 239 -13.56 -14.19 2.14
C ALA A 239 -14.99 -14.11 1.58
N GLN A 240 -15.92 -13.74 2.45
CA GLN A 240 -17.31 -13.43 2.12
C GLN A 240 -17.57 -11.93 2.25
N SER A 241 -18.71 -11.45 1.77
CA SER A 241 -19.11 -10.06 2.02
C SER A 241 -19.27 -9.83 3.53
N LEU A 242 -18.79 -8.69 4.03
CA LEU A 242 -19.02 -8.25 5.41
C LEU A 242 -20.07 -7.16 5.42
N VAL A 243 -20.96 -7.20 6.40
CA VAL A 243 -21.99 -6.18 6.61
C VAL A 243 -21.88 -5.65 8.03
N GLN A 244 -21.83 -4.33 8.19
CA GLN A 244 -21.86 -3.70 9.51
C GLN A 244 -22.88 -2.58 9.51
N ARG A 245 -23.82 -2.60 10.45
CA ARG A 245 -24.75 -1.49 10.63
C ARG A 245 -24.06 -0.30 11.30
N HIS A 246 -24.24 0.89 10.71
CA HIS A 246 -23.81 2.19 11.21
C HIS A 246 -25.03 3.12 11.24
N ASP A 247 -25.58 3.35 12.42
CA ASP A 247 -26.86 4.04 12.61
C ASP A 247 -27.98 3.38 11.75
N ASN A 248 -28.56 4.14 10.81
CA ASN A 248 -29.66 3.72 9.94
C ASN A 248 -29.19 3.20 8.57
N ARG A 249 -27.88 2.97 8.38
CA ARG A 249 -27.31 2.47 7.13
C ARG A 249 -26.41 1.26 7.38
N TYR A 250 -26.14 0.51 6.34
CA TYR A 250 -25.22 -0.61 6.36
C TYR A 250 -23.97 -0.27 5.57
N LEU A 251 -22.80 -0.50 6.15
CA LEU A 251 -21.56 -0.68 5.41
C LEU A 251 -21.59 -2.05 4.77
N ILE A 252 -21.48 -2.10 3.46
CA ILE A 252 -21.28 -3.33 2.70
C ILE A 252 -19.81 -3.35 2.27
N GLN A 253 -19.06 -4.38 2.67
CA GLN A 253 -17.71 -4.65 2.20
C GLN A 253 -17.73 -5.91 1.34
N ASN A 254 -17.49 -5.77 0.05
CA ASN A 254 -17.34 -6.92 -0.85
C ASN A 254 -16.04 -7.68 -0.53
N PRO A 255 -15.94 -8.97 -0.89
CA PRO A 255 -14.71 -9.75 -0.76
C PRO A 255 -13.54 -9.04 -1.43
N PRO A 256 -12.29 -9.24 -0.96
CA PRO A 256 -11.12 -8.61 -1.56
C PRO A 256 -10.99 -8.92 -3.04
N SER A 257 -10.35 -8.01 -3.79
CA SER A 257 -10.03 -8.26 -5.19
C SER A 257 -9.12 -9.47 -5.34
N ALA A 258 -9.27 -10.21 -6.44
CA ALA A 258 -8.40 -11.32 -6.76
C ALA A 258 -6.94 -10.84 -6.85
N LEU A 259 -6.01 -11.69 -6.38
CA LEU A 259 -4.59 -11.41 -6.49
C LEU A 259 -4.20 -11.20 -7.97
N LEU A 260 -3.22 -10.34 -8.18
CA LEU A 260 -2.62 -10.19 -9.50
C LEU A 260 -1.87 -11.47 -9.88
N SER A 261 -1.95 -11.85 -11.15
CA SER A 261 -0.99 -12.79 -11.71
C SER A 261 0.41 -12.16 -11.74
N ARG A 262 1.44 -12.98 -11.95
CA ARG A 262 2.80 -12.47 -12.11
C ARG A 262 2.88 -11.53 -13.31
N GLU A 263 2.22 -11.88 -14.40
CA GLU A 263 2.22 -11.15 -15.66
C GLU A 263 1.52 -9.79 -15.48
N GLU A 264 0.40 -9.74 -14.76
CA GLU A 264 -0.28 -8.49 -14.42
C GLU A 264 0.60 -7.60 -13.53
N LEU A 265 1.28 -8.17 -12.53
CA LEU A 265 2.18 -7.41 -11.67
C LEU A 265 3.40 -6.89 -12.46
N ASP A 266 3.96 -7.70 -13.35
CA ASP A 266 5.07 -7.31 -14.22
C ASP A 266 4.66 -6.16 -15.16
N HIS A 267 3.46 -6.23 -15.74
CA HIS A 267 2.90 -5.20 -16.61
C HIS A 267 2.76 -3.86 -15.90
N ILE A 268 2.24 -3.85 -14.68
CA ILE A 268 2.11 -2.63 -13.87
C ILE A 268 3.46 -1.94 -13.66
N HIS A 269 4.52 -2.72 -13.42
CA HIS A 269 5.87 -2.18 -13.24
C HIS A 269 6.60 -1.86 -14.56
N ASP A 270 6.04 -2.26 -15.70
CA ASP A 270 6.51 -1.88 -17.03
C ASP A 270 5.86 -0.58 -17.55
N LEU A 271 4.87 -0.02 -16.83
CA LEU A 271 4.29 1.29 -17.14
C LEU A 271 5.34 2.43 -17.10
N PRO A 272 5.15 3.49 -17.91
CA PRO A 272 6.18 4.51 -18.17
C PRO A 272 6.27 5.56 -17.04
N PHE A 273 6.75 5.17 -15.87
CA PHE A 273 7.04 6.09 -14.75
C PHE A 273 8.28 6.94 -15.03
N THR A 274 8.18 8.26 -14.81
CA THR A 274 9.32 9.19 -14.94
C THR A 274 10.33 9.03 -13.81
N ARG A 275 9.92 8.44 -12.67
CA ARG A 275 10.72 8.26 -11.44
C ARG A 275 11.27 9.59 -10.91
N SER A 276 10.50 10.65 -11.06
CA SER A 276 10.86 12.00 -10.59
C SER A 276 9.65 12.69 -9.97
N VAL A 277 9.90 13.69 -9.13
CA VAL A 277 8.90 14.64 -8.65
C VAL A 277 8.43 15.47 -9.83
N HIS A 278 7.12 15.70 -9.92
CA HIS A 278 6.55 16.52 -10.96
C HIS A 278 7.07 17.98 -10.89
N PRO A 279 7.44 18.64 -12.01
CA PRO A 279 8.03 19.99 -12.01
C PRO A 279 7.26 21.03 -11.20
N TYR A 280 5.93 21.03 -11.28
CA TYR A 280 5.06 21.90 -10.48
C TYR A 280 5.32 21.83 -8.96
N TYR A 281 5.59 20.64 -8.40
CA TYR A 281 5.89 20.49 -6.97
C TYR A 281 7.39 20.60 -6.69
N GLN A 282 8.24 20.22 -7.64
CA GLN A 282 9.69 20.36 -7.52
C GLN A 282 10.13 21.82 -7.35
N SER A 283 9.43 22.76 -8.01
CA SER A 283 9.68 24.21 -7.85
C SER A 283 9.40 24.73 -6.44
N GLN A 284 8.68 23.97 -5.62
CA GLN A 284 8.30 24.34 -4.26
C GLN A 284 9.31 23.84 -3.20
N GLY A 285 10.29 23.03 -3.60
CA GLY A 285 11.37 22.58 -2.74
C GLY A 285 11.78 21.13 -3.00
N LYS A 286 12.91 20.72 -2.39
CA LYS A 286 13.39 19.34 -2.46
C LYS A 286 12.42 18.39 -1.75
N VAL A 287 12.17 17.23 -2.36
CA VAL A 287 11.35 16.15 -1.77
C VAL A 287 12.26 15.01 -1.37
N LEU A 288 12.39 14.76 -0.07
CA LEU A 288 13.36 13.79 0.48
C LEU A 288 13.02 12.35 0.10
N ALA A 289 11.73 12.01 0.01
CA ALA A 289 11.29 10.67 -0.35
C ALA A 289 11.83 10.21 -1.71
N GLN A 290 12.00 11.13 -2.68
CA GLN A 290 12.54 10.80 -4.00
C GLN A 290 13.94 10.15 -3.88
N ASP A 291 14.80 10.68 -3.01
CA ASP A 291 16.17 10.21 -2.83
C ASP A 291 16.24 8.73 -2.41
N THR A 292 15.17 8.20 -1.79
CA THR A 292 15.10 6.81 -1.32
C THR A 292 14.48 5.85 -2.33
N ILE A 293 13.51 6.32 -3.14
CA ILE A 293 12.70 5.45 -4.01
C ILE A 293 13.06 5.55 -5.49
N GLN A 294 13.75 6.62 -5.93
CA GLN A 294 13.97 6.92 -7.35
C GLN A 294 14.62 5.76 -8.12
N PHE A 295 15.57 5.06 -7.50
CA PHE A 295 16.27 3.91 -8.08
C PHE A 295 16.09 2.63 -7.26
N ALA A 296 14.96 2.50 -6.56
CA ALA A 296 14.56 1.26 -5.91
C ALA A 296 13.77 0.35 -6.86
N LEU A 297 13.80 -0.96 -6.60
CA LEU A 297 13.10 -2.00 -7.33
C LEU A 297 12.25 -2.86 -6.40
N THR A 298 10.93 -2.82 -6.58
CA THR A 298 10.01 -3.74 -5.91
C THR A 298 10.10 -5.12 -6.56
N THR A 299 10.28 -6.16 -5.77
CA THR A 299 10.41 -7.55 -6.23
C THR A 299 9.13 -8.36 -6.02
N HIS A 300 8.38 -8.04 -4.96
CA HIS A 300 7.15 -8.73 -4.58
C HIS A 300 6.26 -7.84 -3.71
N ARG A 301 5.02 -8.28 -3.52
CA ARG A 301 4.04 -7.70 -2.59
C ARG A 301 3.49 -8.78 -1.68
N GLY A 302 2.92 -8.38 -0.54
CA GLY A 302 2.43 -9.28 0.50
C GLY A 302 3.50 -9.69 1.50
N CYS A 303 3.10 -10.30 2.62
CA CYS A 303 4.02 -10.72 3.68
C CYS A 303 3.49 -11.92 4.48
N TYR A 304 4.33 -12.94 4.69
CA TYR A 304 3.99 -14.10 5.53
C TYR A 304 3.98 -13.81 7.03
N GLY A 305 4.56 -12.67 7.42
CA GLY A 305 4.87 -12.34 8.80
C GLY A 305 3.64 -12.29 9.68
N GLU A 306 2.54 -11.73 9.18
CA GLU A 306 1.28 -11.59 9.91
C GLU A 306 1.52 -11.10 11.35
N CYS A 307 2.40 -10.11 11.50
CA CYS A 307 2.71 -9.54 12.79
C CYS A 307 1.51 -8.70 13.25
N ASN A 308 1.06 -8.85 14.49
CA ASN A 308 -0.22 -8.30 14.96
C ASN A 308 -0.29 -6.77 14.91
N PHE A 309 0.87 -6.10 14.89
CA PHE A 309 1.00 -4.65 14.82
C PHE A 309 1.18 -4.14 13.37
N CYS A 310 1.22 -5.03 12.38
CA CYS A 310 1.60 -4.69 11.01
C CYS A 310 0.39 -4.58 10.08
N ALA A 311 0.32 -3.47 9.34
CA ALA A 311 -0.73 -3.21 8.36
C ALA A 311 -0.66 -4.11 7.11
N ILE A 312 0.51 -4.68 6.79
CA ILE A 312 0.75 -5.34 5.48
C ILE A 312 -0.20 -6.52 5.27
N ALA A 313 -0.45 -7.33 6.30
CA ALA A 313 -1.32 -8.50 6.18
C ALA A 313 -2.77 -8.12 5.81
N VAL A 314 -3.26 -7.00 6.34
CA VAL A 314 -4.62 -6.48 6.10
C VAL A 314 -4.70 -5.67 4.81
N HIS A 315 -3.61 -5.03 4.39
CA HIS A 315 -3.58 -4.14 3.22
C HIS A 315 -3.09 -4.86 1.94
N GLN A 316 -1.92 -5.50 1.96
CA GLN A 316 -1.38 -6.22 0.81
C GLN A 316 -1.74 -7.71 0.79
N GLY A 317 -2.12 -8.27 1.94
CA GLY A 317 -2.43 -9.69 2.09
C GLY A 317 -1.27 -10.53 2.63
N ARG A 318 -1.63 -11.76 3.02
CA ARG A 318 -0.70 -12.78 3.57
C ARG A 318 -0.07 -13.68 2.49
N THR A 319 -0.44 -13.48 1.24
CA THR A 319 0.08 -14.20 0.07
C THR A 319 1.07 -13.33 -0.66
N VAL A 320 2.26 -13.87 -0.91
CA VAL A 320 3.34 -13.16 -1.58
C VAL A 320 3.27 -13.41 -3.07
N ILE A 321 3.11 -12.34 -3.84
CA ILE A 321 3.16 -12.37 -5.30
C ILE A 321 4.48 -11.76 -5.75
N SER A 322 5.30 -12.58 -6.41
CA SER A 322 6.63 -12.21 -6.89
C SER A 322 6.60 -11.87 -8.38
N ARG A 323 7.23 -10.75 -8.74
CA ARG A 323 7.53 -10.38 -10.13
C ARG A 323 8.49 -11.36 -10.79
N SER A 324 8.47 -11.45 -12.11
CA SER A 324 9.49 -12.21 -12.83
C SER A 324 10.87 -11.56 -12.68
N PRO A 325 11.95 -12.35 -12.66
CA PRO A 325 13.31 -11.81 -12.74
C PRO A 325 13.51 -10.93 -13.98
N ASP A 326 12.90 -11.31 -15.11
CA ASP A 326 13.04 -10.58 -16.37
C ASP A 326 12.39 -9.19 -16.31
N SER A 327 11.21 -9.05 -15.70
CA SER A 327 10.59 -7.74 -15.50
C SER A 327 11.48 -6.82 -14.64
N ILE A 328 12.02 -7.35 -13.53
CA ILE A 328 12.90 -6.59 -12.64
C ILE A 328 14.20 -6.18 -13.37
N LEU A 329 14.78 -7.07 -14.17
CA LEU A 329 15.98 -6.79 -14.96
C LEU A 329 15.72 -5.75 -16.06
N ARG A 330 14.59 -5.83 -16.78
CA ARG A 330 14.18 -4.82 -17.76
C ARG A 330 14.01 -3.45 -17.11
N GLU A 331 13.38 -3.39 -15.94
CA GLU A 331 13.24 -2.15 -15.20
C GLU A 331 14.59 -1.58 -14.77
N ALA A 332 15.49 -2.42 -14.22
CA ALA A 332 16.85 -2.01 -13.88
C ALA A 332 17.63 -1.48 -15.10
N GLN A 333 17.49 -2.11 -16.27
CA GLN A 333 18.07 -1.62 -17.53
C GLN A 333 17.49 -0.28 -17.97
N ARG A 334 16.22 0.02 -17.68
CA ARG A 334 15.65 1.36 -17.90
C ARG A 334 16.25 2.38 -16.94
N LEU A 335 16.48 2.01 -15.66
CA LEU A 335 17.12 2.89 -14.69
C LEU A 335 18.51 3.34 -15.15
N THR A 336 19.28 2.46 -15.81
CA THR A 336 20.63 2.82 -16.28
C THR A 336 20.65 3.90 -17.35
N LYS A 337 19.50 4.19 -17.97
CA LYS A 337 19.32 5.25 -18.97
C LYS A 337 18.83 6.57 -18.38
N HIS A 338 18.48 6.60 -17.08
CA HIS A 338 18.02 7.81 -16.43
C HIS A 338 19.21 8.76 -16.18
N PRO A 339 19.11 10.07 -16.47
CA PRO A 339 20.23 11.02 -16.38
C PRO A 339 20.86 11.10 -14.98
N ASP A 340 20.03 10.98 -13.94
CA ASP A 340 20.50 11.03 -12.56
C ASP A 340 21.07 9.70 -12.03
N PHE A 341 20.97 8.61 -12.80
CA PHE A 341 21.42 7.30 -12.32
C PHE A 341 22.95 7.22 -12.25
N LYS A 342 23.47 6.99 -11.03
CA LYS A 342 24.92 6.92 -10.78
C LYS A 342 25.48 5.49 -10.72
N GLY A 343 24.71 4.52 -11.19
CA GLY A 343 25.07 3.11 -11.12
C GLY A 343 24.68 2.43 -9.80
N ILE A 344 23.79 3.02 -9.02
CA ILE A 344 23.41 2.50 -7.69
C ILE A 344 21.91 2.20 -7.68
N ILE A 345 21.56 0.93 -7.50
CA ILE A 345 20.20 0.52 -7.17
C ILE A 345 20.06 0.61 -5.66
N LEU A 346 19.15 1.47 -5.19
CA LEU A 346 19.04 1.87 -3.77
C LEU A 346 18.40 0.81 -2.89
N ASP A 347 17.49 0.03 -3.45
CA ASP A 347 16.86 -1.11 -2.79
C ASP A 347 16.35 -2.12 -3.81
N VAL A 348 16.37 -3.40 -3.43
CA VAL A 348 15.79 -4.51 -4.17
C VAL A 348 15.04 -5.36 -3.17
N GLY A 349 13.73 -5.14 -3.07
CA GLY A 349 12.99 -5.67 -1.94
C GLY A 349 11.49 -5.60 -2.11
N GLY A 350 10.80 -5.66 -0.98
CA GLY A 350 9.36 -5.63 -0.84
C GLY A 350 9.08 -5.36 0.64
N PRO A 351 7.88 -5.65 1.13
CA PRO A 351 7.57 -5.44 2.55
C PRO A 351 8.55 -6.14 3.50
N THR A 352 9.10 -7.29 3.09
CA THR A 352 10.27 -7.91 3.70
C THR A 352 11.14 -8.48 2.59
N ALA A 353 12.39 -8.00 2.46
CA ALA A 353 13.19 -8.25 1.27
C ALA A 353 13.37 -9.74 0.95
N ASN A 354 13.55 -10.59 1.96
CA ASN A 354 13.88 -12.01 1.77
C ASN A 354 12.67 -12.96 1.66
N MET A 355 11.52 -12.46 1.18
CA MET A 355 10.35 -13.26 0.86
C MET A 355 10.16 -13.50 -0.66
N TYR A 356 11.13 -13.09 -1.48
CA TYR A 356 11.01 -13.18 -2.94
C TYR A 356 11.25 -14.61 -3.48
N GLY A 357 10.34 -15.06 -4.34
CA GLY A 357 10.58 -16.21 -5.23
C GLY A 357 10.23 -17.59 -4.68
N PHE A 358 9.49 -17.67 -3.57
CA PHE A 358 8.89 -18.90 -3.06
C PHE A 358 7.48 -18.61 -2.53
N GLU A 359 6.62 -19.63 -2.40
CA GLU A 359 5.29 -19.52 -1.80
C GLU A 359 4.73 -20.92 -1.48
N CYS A 360 3.81 -21.00 -0.52
CA CYS A 360 3.08 -22.19 -0.14
C CYS A 360 2.11 -22.62 -1.28
N PRO A 361 2.30 -23.81 -1.89
CA PRO A 361 1.46 -24.27 -3.00
C PRO A 361 0.01 -24.52 -2.58
N LYS A 362 -0.23 -24.88 -1.31
CA LYS A 362 -1.60 -25.04 -0.78
C LYS A 362 -2.32 -23.70 -0.67
N LYS A 363 -1.61 -22.64 -0.25
CA LYS A 363 -2.18 -21.32 -0.01
C LYS A 363 -2.67 -20.65 -1.31
N ILE A 364 -1.93 -20.83 -2.40
CA ILE A 364 -2.31 -20.31 -3.72
C ILE A 364 -3.62 -20.92 -4.24
N VAL A 365 -3.93 -22.16 -3.87
CA VAL A 365 -5.14 -22.87 -4.36
C VAL A 365 -6.32 -22.77 -3.39
N LYS A 366 -6.06 -22.89 -2.09
CA LYS A 366 -7.10 -23.02 -1.06
C LYS A 366 -7.31 -21.76 -0.22
N GLY A 367 -6.54 -20.70 -0.47
CA GLY A 367 -6.49 -19.53 0.39
C GLY A 367 -5.63 -19.75 1.65
N VAL A 368 -5.55 -18.69 2.43
CA VAL A 368 -4.80 -18.64 3.68
C VAL A 368 -5.39 -19.55 4.76
N CYS A 369 -4.54 -20.20 5.56
CA CYS A 369 -4.99 -21.01 6.69
C CYS A 369 -5.64 -20.15 7.79
N GLN A 370 -6.83 -20.57 8.25
CA GLN A 370 -7.59 -19.84 9.28
C GLN A 370 -6.95 -19.92 10.67
N HIS A 371 -6.45 -21.09 11.06
CA HIS A 371 -5.94 -21.35 12.43
C HIS A 371 -4.43 -21.52 12.52
N GLN A 372 -3.70 -21.25 11.43
CA GLN A 372 -2.26 -21.43 11.38
C GLN A 372 -1.59 -20.25 10.69
N ARG A 373 -0.54 -19.71 11.31
CA ARG A 373 0.32 -18.69 10.70
C ARG A 373 1.52 -19.35 10.02
N CYS A 374 2.05 -18.68 9.00
CA CYS A 374 3.14 -19.23 8.22
C CYS A 374 4.47 -19.29 8.99
N LEU A 375 4.75 -18.29 9.85
CA LEU A 375 6.07 -18.11 10.46
C LEU A 375 6.11 -18.26 11.99
N THR A 376 4.99 -18.15 12.69
CA THR A 376 4.92 -18.16 14.16
C THR A 376 3.81 -19.10 14.65
N PRO A 377 3.97 -19.82 15.78
CA PRO A 377 5.16 -19.91 16.64
C PRO A 377 6.30 -20.74 16.05
N LYS A 378 6.01 -21.56 15.03
CA LYS A 378 7.00 -22.34 14.27
C LYS A 378 6.75 -22.12 12.78
N ILE A 379 7.81 -22.05 11.98
CA ILE A 379 7.64 -21.83 10.55
C ILE A 379 7.05 -23.10 9.91
N CYS A 380 6.05 -22.89 9.05
CA CYS A 380 5.33 -23.98 8.42
C CYS A 380 6.22 -24.66 7.36
N PRO A 381 6.42 -25.99 7.43
CA PRO A 381 7.26 -26.71 6.48
C PRO A 381 6.70 -26.69 5.05
N THR A 382 5.40 -26.42 4.89
CA THR A 382 4.76 -26.31 3.57
C THR A 382 5.14 -25.03 2.83
N LEU A 383 5.64 -23.99 3.52
CA LEU A 383 6.07 -22.74 2.86
C LEU A 383 7.30 -22.95 1.97
N LYS A 384 8.10 -24.01 2.20
CA LYS A 384 9.29 -24.37 1.42
C LYS A 384 10.23 -23.17 1.16
N ILE A 385 10.64 -22.52 2.25
CA ILE A 385 11.53 -21.34 2.23
C ILE A 385 12.80 -21.67 1.43
N ASN A 386 13.14 -20.82 0.47
CA ASN A 386 14.33 -20.98 -0.38
C ASN A 386 14.78 -19.66 -1.02
N HIS A 387 15.99 -19.20 -0.69
CA HIS A 387 16.54 -17.93 -1.19
C HIS A 387 17.28 -18.05 -2.53
N GLN A 388 17.27 -19.21 -3.20
CA GLN A 388 18.00 -19.44 -4.44
C GLN A 388 17.57 -18.47 -5.55
N THR A 389 16.28 -18.19 -5.67
CA THR A 389 15.72 -17.30 -6.71
C THR A 389 16.20 -15.87 -6.50
N GLN A 390 16.12 -15.36 -5.27
CA GLN A 390 16.62 -14.03 -4.94
C GLN A 390 18.14 -13.90 -5.13
N LEU A 391 18.91 -14.93 -4.76
CA LEU A 391 20.35 -14.95 -4.99
C LEU A 391 20.73 -14.84 -6.47
N LYS A 392 19.95 -15.49 -7.36
CA LYS A 392 20.14 -15.38 -8.80
C LYS A 392 19.80 -13.97 -9.28
N LEU A 393 18.67 -13.43 -8.85
CA LEU A 393 18.25 -12.06 -9.22
C LEU A 393 19.29 -11.02 -8.82
N LEU A 394 19.75 -11.02 -7.56
CA LEU A 394 20.74 -10.05 -7.06
C LEU A 394 22.08 -10.16 -7.80
N ARG A 395 22.48 -11.37 -8.20
CA ARG A 395 23.65 -11.57 -9.04
C ARG A 395 23.45 -10.99 -10.44
N SER A 396 22.31 -11.26 -11.07
CA SER A 396 22.00 -10.75 -12.42
C SER A 396 21.93 -9.23 -12.44
N LEU A 397 21.31 -8.60 -11.44
CA LEU A 397 21.25 -7.14 -11.32
C LEU A 397 22.64 -6.50 -11.21
N ARG A 398 23.54 -7.11 -10.44
CA ARG A 398 24.94 -6.65 -10.32
C ARG A 398 25.75 -6.80 -11.61
N ALA A 399 25.36 -7.73 -12.48
CA ALA A 399 26.05 -7.99 -13.74
C ALA A 399 25.56 -7.08 -14.89
N LEU A 400 24.50 -6.28 -14.67
CA LEU A 400 23.96 -5.40 -15.70
C LEU A 400 24.94 -4.26 -16.04
N PRO A 401 25.19 -3.98 -17.33
CA PRO A 401 25.97 -2.82 -17.74
C PRO A 401 25.39 -1.51 -17.18
N GLY A 402 26.27 -0.67 -16.64
CA GLY A 402 25.88 0.58 -15.98
C GLY A 402 25.53 0.46 -14.50
N VAL A 403 25.33 -0.76 -13.96
CA VAL A 403 25.11 -0.99 -12.53
C VAL A 403 26.45 -1.27 -11.83
N LYS A 404 26.76 -0.47 -10.81
CA LYS A 404 27.96 -0.56 -9.97
C LYS A 404 27.66 -1.21 -8.62
N ARG A 405 26.52 -0.87 -8.02
CA ARG A 405 26.09 -1.36 -6.69
C ARG A 405 24.60 -1.66 -6.69
N VAL A 406 24.24 -2.69 -5.93
CA VAL A 406 22.85 -3.10 -5.71
C VAL A 406 22.67 -3.29 -4.21
N PHE A 407 21.81 -2.49 -3.60
CA PHE A 407 21.54 -2.59 -2.16
C PHE A 407 20.22 -3.30 -1.87
N VAL A 408 20.16 -3.89 -0.69
CA VAL A 408 18.93 -4.36 -0.04
C VAL A 408 18.79 -3.55 1.25
N ALA A 409 18.05 -2.45 1.16
CA ALA A 409 17.79 -1.52 2.24
C ALA A 409 16.46 -1.81 2.97
N SER A 410 15.60 -2.62 2.37
CA SER A 410 14.42 -3.21 3.00
C SER A 410 14.78 -4.21 4.11
N GLY A 411 13.95 -4.29 5.14
CA GLY A 411 14.16 -5.20 6.27
C GLY A 411 14.16 -6.67 5.85
N VAL A 412 15.04 -7.46 6.46
CA VAL A 412 15.07 -8.93 6.31
C VAL A 412 14.64 -9.63 7.57
N ARG A 413 14.06 -10.81 7.41
CA ARG A 413 13.73 -11.70 8.52
C ARG A 413 14.82 -12.75 8.72
N TYR A 414 15.48 -12.68 9.87
CA TYR A 414 16.60 -13.54 10.26
C TYR A 414 16.19 -15.01 10.40
N ASP A 415 15.00 -15.29 10.92
CA ASP A 415 14.46 -16.65 11.06
C ASP A 415 14.18 -17.33 9.70
N LEU A 416 13.86 -16.57 8.65
CA LEU A 416 13.76 -17.13 7.29
C LEU A 416 15.14 -17.57 6.80
N ILE A 417 16.19 -16.79 7.11
CA ILE A 417 17.58 -17.14 6.77
C ILE A 417 17.97 -18.44 7.48
N LEU A 418 17.68 -18.56 8.78
CA LEU A 418 17.96 -19.77 9.56
C LEU A 418 17.15 -20.99 9.09
N ALA A 419 15.91 -20.77 8.67
CA ALA A 419 15.05 -21.85 8.20
C ALA A 419 15.47 -22.42 6.83
N ASP A 420 16.12 -21.61 5.99
CA ASP A 420 16.62 -22.05 4.70
C ASP A 420 17.95 -22.81 4.86
N ARG A 421 17.83 -24.11 5.12
CA ARG A 421 18.99 -25.01 5.25
C ARG A 421 19.82 -25.12 3.96
N ALA A 422 19.26 -24.82 2.79
CA ALA A 422 19.94 -25.02 1.51
C ALA A 422 20.72 -23.78 1.07
N LYS A 423 20.17 -22.57 1.32
CA LYS A 423 20.75 -21.31 0.81
C LYS A 423 20.87 -20.22 1.85
N GLY A 424 20.32 -20.36 3.06
CA GLY A 424 20.31 -19.33 4.10
C GLY A 424 21.68 -18.74 4.41
N LEU A 425 22.66 -19.58 4.75
CA LEU A 425 24.02 -19.10 5.02
C LEU A 425 24.68 -18.45 3.79
N SER A 426 24.45 -19.02 2.60
CA SER A 426 24.98 -18.44 1.35
C SER A 426 24.31 -17.11 0.98
N TYR A 427 23.04 -16.94 1.36
CA TYR A 427 22.27 -15.72 1.22
C TYR A 427 22.84 -14.65 2.14
N LEU A 428 23.00 -14.95 3.44
CA LEU A 428 23.59 -14.06 4.41
C LEU A 428 24.97 -13.57 3.99
N LYS A 429 25.89 -14.50 3.67
CA LYS A 429 27.26 -14.17 3.25
C LYS A 429 27.29 -13.22 2.05
N LYS A 430 26.47 -13.48 1.03
CA LYS A 430 26.40 -12.61 -0.16
C LYS A 430 25.81 -11.25 0.15
N LEU A 431 24.73 -11.22 0.94
CA LEU A 431 24.06 -10.00 1.34
C LEU A 431 25.03 -9.06 2.06
N VAL A 432 25.76 -9.58 3.05
CA VAL A 432 26.77 -8.83 3.80
C VAL A 432 27.94 -8.40 2.92
N ALA A 433 28.44 -9.28 2.05
CA ALA A 433 29.59 -8.96 1.20
C ALA A 433 29.28 -7.91 0.11
N HIS A 434 28.03 -7.78 -0.31
CA HIS A 434 27.73 -7.08 -1.57
C HIS A 434 26.49 -6.18 -1.58
N GLN A 435 25.51 -6.40 -0.72
CA GLN A 435 24.19 -5.76 -0.80
C GLN A 435 23.81 -4.90 0.42
N VAL A 436 24.66 -4.80 1.44
CA VAL A 436 24.45 -3.88 2.57
C VAL A 436 25.30 -2.64 2.41
N SER A 437 24.79 -1.49 2.85
CA SER A 437 25.49 -0.19 2.83
C SER A 437 26.36 0.04 4.07
N GLY A 438 26.78 -1.04 4.73
CA GLY A 438 27.43 -1.03 6.05
C GLY A 438 26.47 -1.28 7.21
N GLN A 439 25.16 -1.23 6.98
CA GLN A 439 24.12 -1.59 7.94
C GLN A 439 23.14 -2.58 7.33
N MET A 440 22.79 -3.62 8.09
CA MET A 440 21.76 -4.60 7.72
C MET A 440 20.55 -4.40 8.62
N LYS A 441 19.36 -4.22 8.02
CA LYS A 441 18.12 -4.03 8.79
C LYS A 441 17.45 -5.38 9.07
N VAL A 442 17.41 -5.73 10.35
CA VAL A 442 16.62 -6.85 10.88
C VAL A 442 15.55 -6.31 11.83
N ALA A 443 14.48 -7.07 12.01
CA ALA A 443 13.32 -6.66 12.79
C ALA A 443 13.05 -7.63 13.95
N PRO A 444 13.84 -7.59 15.04
CA PRO A 444 13.60 -8.42 16.22
C PRO A 444 12.42 -7.92 17.07
N GLU A 445 12.15 -6.61 17.06
CA GLU A 445 11.08 -5.88 17.78
C GLU A 445 11.15 -5.87 19.31
N HIS A 446 11.47 -7.01 19.93
CA HIS A 446 11.56 -7.14 21.39
C HIS A 446 12.54 -8.25 21.80
N SER A 447 12.89 -8.30 23.08
CA SER A 447 13.75 -9.32 23.69
C SER A 447 13.02 -10.29 24.64
N GLN A 448 11.70 -10.17 24.78
CA GLN A 448 10.91 -10.92 25.75
C GLN A 448 9.95 -11.85 25.00
N ASP A 449 10.06 -13.16 25.22
CA ASP A 449 9.31 -14.16 24.46
C ASP A 449 7.79 -14.00 24.59
N GLN A 450 7.30 -13.62 25.78
CA GLN A 450 5.87 -13.37 25.98
C GLN A 450 5.36 -12.19 25.13
N VAL A 451 6.14 -11.11 25.02
CA VAL A 451 5.79 -9.95 24.18
C VAL A 451 5.88 -10.32 22.70
N LEU A 452 6.93 -11.05 22.31
CA LEU A 452 7.12 -11.52 20.93
C LEU A 452 5.97 -12.43 20.48
N ALA A 453 5.46 -13.30 21.37
CA ALA A 453 4.28 -14.13 21.11
C ALA A 453 3.03 -13.27 20.84
N LEU A 454 2.77 -12.24 21.65
CA LEU A 454 1.68 -11.28 21.44
C LEU A 454 1.85 -10.48 20.14
N MET A 455 3.08 -10.23 19.70
CA MET A 455 3.37 -9.54 18.44
C MET A 455 3.27 -10.45 17.20
N GLY A 456 3.24 -11.77 17.38
CA GLY A 456 3.33 -12.74 16.28
C GLY A 456 4.74 -12.87 15.71
N LYS A 457 5.77 -12.72 16.56
CA LYS A 457 7.19 -12.82 16.21
C LYS A 457 7.81 -14.08 16.86
N PRO A 458 8.93 -14.61 16.32
CA PRO A 458 9.66 -15.69 16.97
C PRO A 458 10.27 -15.19 18.28
N GLY A 459 10.58 -16.11 19.20
CA GLY A 459 11.30 -15.78 20.45
C GLY A 459 12.72 -15.25 20.20
N ILE A 460 13.46 -14.98 21.27
CA ILE A 460 14.79 -14.36 21.19
C ILE A 460 15.87 -15.29 20.61
N ASN A 461 15.77 -16.61 20.80
CA ASN A 461 16.84 -17.55 20.43
C ASN A 461 17.26 -17.49 18.94
N PRO A 462 16.33 -17.47 17.96
CA PRO A 462 16.70 -17.30 16.55
C PRO A 462 17.42 -15.98 16.25
N LEU A 463 17.22 -14.91 17.03
CA LEU A 463 18.01 -13.69 16.87
C LEU A 463 19.46 -13.90 17.32
N LEU A 464 19.67 -14.60 18.44
CA LEU A 464 21.01 -14.90 18.96
C LEU A 464 21.79 -15.82 18.02
N GLU A 465 21.12 -16.85 17.48
CA GLU A 465 21.70 -17.74 16.47
C GLU A 465 22.06 -16.96 15.19
N PHE A 466 21.16 -16.10 14.70
CA PHE A 466 21.46 -15.24 13.56
C PHE A 466 22.64 -14.32 13.83
N LYS A 467 22.71 -13.71 15.01
CA LYS A 467 23.81 -12.82 15.41
C LYS A 467 25.15 -13.56 15.34
N HIS A 468 25.21 -14.79 15.87
CA HIS A 468 26.42 -15.60 15.81
C HIS A 468 26.85 -15.96 14.38
N LEU A 469 25.90 -16.12 13.44
CA LEU A 469 26.22 -16.34 12.03
C LEU A 469 26.59 -15.06 11.26
N PHE A 470 26.16 -13.91 11.75
CA PHE A 470 26.37 -12.60 11.13
C PHE A 470 27.73 -12.00 11.51
N GLU A 471 28.11 -12.13 12.79
CA GLU A 471 29.44 -11.83 13.32
C GLU A 471 30.50 -12.81 12.77
#